data_AF-A0A939HTW0-F1
#
_entry.id   AF-A0A939HTW0-F1
#
_cell.length_a   1.000
_cell.length_b   1.000
_cell.length_c   1.000
_cell.angle_alpha   90.00
_cell.angle_beta   90.00
_cell.angle_gamma   90.00
#
_symmetry.space_group_name_H-M   'P 1'
#
loop_
_entity.id
_entity.type
_entity.pdbx_description
1 polymer ?
#
loop_
_entity_poly.entity_id
_entity_poly.type
_entity_poly.pdbx_seq_one_letter_code
_entity_poly.pdbx_strand_id
1 'polypeptide(L)'
;MEEVKLISKHPNLRTLIEGAIAAALQSTEAGIRRTSDLLQEFEAKYELSTEDFRRRFNNNEFQHTLDFDEWMGEAWMLESLLKDKDRIKEIEYHRG
;
A
#
# COMPACT_ATOMS: atom_id res chain seq x y z
N MET A 1 11.73 -4.55 17.64
CA MET A 1 11.39 -5.92 17.23
C MET A 1 10.29 -6.40 18.15
N GLU A 2 9.17 -6.83 17.58
CA GLU A 2 8.07 -7.46 18.30
C GLU A 2 8.01 -8.93 17.89
N GLU A 3 7.81 -9.82 18.86
CA GLU A 3 7.74 -11.27 18.62
C GLU A 3 6.39 -11.80 19.10
N VAL A 4 5.80 -12.73 18.32
CA VAL A 4 4.55 -13.40 18.66
C VAL A 4 4.74 -14.91 18.61
N LYS A 5 4.35 -15.61 19.68
CA LYS A 5 4.33 -17.08 19.74
C LYS A 5 2.95 -17.63 19.42
N LEU A 6 2.85 -18.41 18.35
CA LEU A 6 1.63 -19.08 17.94
C LEU A 6 1.70 -20.58 18.28
N ILE A 7 0.68 -21.10 18.96
CA ILE A 7 0.57 -22.52 19.35
C ILE A 7 -0.75 -23.06 18.81
N SER A 8 -0.73 -24.18 18.11
CA SER A 8 -1.93 -24.85 17.61
C SER A 8 -1.89 -26.34 17.94
N LYS A 9 -3.08 -26.92 18.14
CA LYS A 9 -3.27 -28.37 18.26
C LYS A 9 -3.24 -29.08 16.89
N HIS A 10 -3.22 -28.31 15.79
CA HIS A 10 -3.22 -28.83 14.42
C HIS A 10 -1.84 -28.66 13.76
N PRO A 11 -1.38 -29.65 12.96
CA PRO A 11 -0.02 -29.68 12.42
C PRO A 11 0.25 -28.67 11.29
N ASN A 12 -0.77 -27.96 10.79
CA ASN A 12 -0.69 -27.09 9.61
C ASN A 12 -0.58 -25.59 9.93
N LEU A 13 -0.36 -25.21 11.21
CA LEU A 13 -0.28 -23.81 11.63
C LEU A 13 0.74 -23.02 10.80
N ARG A 14 1.93 -23.58 10.56
CA ARG A 14 2.97 -22.94 9.75
C ARG A 14 2.47 -22.58 8.36
N THR A 15 2.00 -23.57 7.60
CA THR A 15 1.51 -23.39 6.23
C THR A 15 0.33 -22.42 6.18
N LEU A 16 -0.53 -22.42 7.20
CA LEU A 16 -1.63 -21.48 7.30
C LEU A 16 -1.13 -20.03 7.46
N ILE A 17 -0.14 -19.81 8.31
CA ILE A 17 0.44 -18.47 8.51
C ILE A 17 1.22 -18.00 7.28
N GLU A 18 2.06 -18.87 6.71
CA GLU A 18 2.80 -18.59 5.47
C GLU A 18 1.84 -18.25 4.32
N GLY A 19 0.74 -19.00 4.18
CA GLY A 19 -0.31 -18.74 3.20
C GLY A 19 -1.04 -17.41 3.43
N ALA A 20 -1.37 -17.08 4.69
CA ALA A 20 -2.03 -15.82 5.03
C ALA A 20 -1.14 -14.61 4.72
N ILE A 21 0.16 -14.69 5.03
CA ILE A 21 1.13 -13.63 4.75
C ILE A 21 1.38 -13.49 3.25
N ALA A 22 1.49 -14.60 2.52
CA ALA A 22 1.60 -14.57 1.06
C ALA A 22 0.36 -13.94 0.41
N ALA A 23 -0.86 -14.28 0.89
CA ALA A 23 -2.10 -13.69 0.40
C ALA A 23 -2.19 -12.19 0.70
N ALA A 24 -1.79 -11.77 1.91
CA ALA A 24 -1.72 -10.36 2.28
C ALA A 24 -0.76 -9.59 1.34
N LEU A 25 0.45 -10.13 1.10
CA LEU A 25 1.42 -9.52 0.18
C LEU A 25 0.84 -9.41 -1.24
N GLN A 26 0.22 -10.48 -1.76
CA GLN A 26 -0.39 -10.48 -3.09
C GLN A 26 -1.49 -9.43 -3.23
N SER A 27 -2.35 -9.32 -2.21
CA SER A 27 -3.42 -8.32 -2.16
C SER A 27 -2.87 -6.90 -2.14
N THR A 28 -1.86 -6.63 -1.30
CA THR A 28 -1.20 -5.33 -1.23
C THR A 28 -0.54 -4.96 -2.56
N GLU A 29 0.14 -5.90 -3.21
CA GLU A 29 0.73 -5.67 -4.54
C GLU A 29 -0.31 -5.41 -5.64
N ALA A 30 -1.47 -6.06 -5.55
CA ALA A 30 -2.58 -5.76 -6.46
C ALA A 30 -3.16 -4.35 -6.22
N GLY A 31 -3.26 -3.92 -4.95
CA GLY A 31 -3.64 -2.55 -4.59
C GLY A 31 -2.66 -1.53 -5.16
N ILE A 32 -1.35 -1.74 -4.96
CA ILE A 32 -0.29 -0.85 -5.47
C ILE A 32 -0.44 -0.67 -6.97
N ARG A 33 -0.58 -1.77 -7.73
CA ARG A 33 -0.75 -1.69 -9.20
C ARG A 33 -1.95 -0.83 -9.58
N ARG A 34 -3.12 -1.10 -9.01
CA ARG A 34 -4.35 -0.35 -9.33
C ARG A 34 -4.24 1.13 -9.00
N THR A 35 -3.74 1.47 -7.81
CA THR A 35 -3.56 2.87 -7.41
C THR A 35 -2.50 3.55 -8.28
N SER A 36 -1.41 2.87 -8.64
CA SER A 36 -0.42 3.40 -9.58
C SER A 36 -1.03 3.67 -10.97
N ASP A 37 -1.87 2.78 -11.48
CA ASP A 37 -2.56 2.97 -12.77
C ASP A 37 -3.50 4.19 -12.71
N LEU A 38 -4.29 4.33 -11.64
CA LEU A 38 -5.16 5.51 -11.43
C LEU A 38 -4.37 6.82 -11.33
N LEU A 39 -3.24 6.82 -10.63
CA LEU A 39 -2.36 7.99 -10.56
C LEU A 39 -1.83 8.38 -11.95
N GLN A 40 -1.46 7.40 -12.78
CA GLN A 40 -1.06 7.68 -14.17
C GLN A 40 -2.19 8.28 -15.00
N GLU A 41 -3.45 7.86 -14.77
CA GLU A 41 -4.61 8.47 -15.43
C GLU A 41 -4.78 9.95 -15.04
N PHE A 42 -4.63 10.28 -13.75
CA PHE A 42 -4.63 11.68 -13.30
C PHE A 42 -3.47 12.48 -13.89
N GLU A 43 -2.26 11.92 -13.88
CA GLU A 43 -1.06 12.56 -14.45
C GLU A 43 -1.24 12.86 -15.93
N ALA A 44 -1.82 11.93 -16.69
CA ALA A 44 -2.12 12.12 -18.10
C ALA A 44 -3.24 13.16 -18.32
N LYS A 45 -4.29 13.14 -17.49
CA LYS A 45 -5.43 14.06 -17.59
C LYS A 45 -5.03 15.52 -17.34
N TYR A 46 -4.13 15.76 -16.40
CA TYR A 46 -3.72 17.10 -15.99
C TYR A 46 -2.34 17.52 -16.49
N GLU A 47 -1.66 16.65 -17.23
CA GLU A 47 -0.29 16.85 -17.73
C GLU A 47 0.69 17.28 -16.61
N LEU A 48 0.53 16.70 -15.42
CA LEU A 48 1.22 17.09 -14.20
C LEU A 48 1.57 15.84 -13.40
N SER A 49 2.82 15.71 -12.94
CA SER A 49 3.23 14.58 -12.11
C SER A 49 2.49 14.58 -10.77
N THR A 50 2.23 13.41 -10.19
CA THR A 50 1.62 13.28 -8.86
C THR A 50 2.49 13.97 -7.80
N GLU A 51 3.82 13.92 -7.95
CA GLU A 51 4.74 14.60 -7.03
C GLU A 51 4.58 16.12 -7.06
N ASP A 52 4.56 16.71 -8.26
CA ASP A 52 4.36 18.16 -8.41
C ASP A 52 2.96 18.57 -7.99
N PHE A 53 1.95 17.77 -8.32
CA PHE A 53 0.56 17.97 -7.87
C PHE A 53 0.50 18.03 -6.35
N ARG A 54 1.02 17.01 -5.64
CA ARG A 54 1.06 16.99 -4.16
C ARG A 54 1.73 18.21 -3.58
N ARG A 55 2.88 18.63 -4.12
CA ARG A 55 3.61 19.80 -3.63
C ARG A 55 2.75 21.06 -3.73
N ARG A 56 2.14 21.30 -4.89
CA ARG A 56 1.30 22.48 -5.15
C ARG A 56 -0.02 22.43 -4.38
N PHE A 57 -0.65 21.27 -4.30
CA PHE A 57 -1.89 21.05 -3.54
C PHE A 57 -1.68 21.35 -2.05
N ASN A 58 -0.59 20.85 -1.45
CA ASN A 58 -0.24 21.15 -0.06
C ASN A 58 0.12 22.63 0.19
N ASN A 59 0.51 23.36 -0.86
CA ASN A 59 0.76 24.80 -0.81
C ASN A 59 -0.52 25.63 -1.04
N ASN A 60 -1.70 25.01 -1.12
CA ASN A 60 -2.98 25.63 -1.45
C ASN A 60 -3.00 26.33 -2.83
N GLU A 61 -2.17 25.87 -3.77
CA GLU A 61 -2.14 26.40 -5.13
C GLU A 61 -3.30 25.85 -6.00
N PHE A 62 -4.02 24.85 -5.50
CA PHE A 62 -5.23 24.30 -6.12
C PHE A 62 -6.44 24.53 -5.22
N GLN A 63 -7.59 24.81 -5.85
CA GLN A 63 -8.88 24.76 -5.15
C GLN A 63 -9.30 23.31 -4.97
N HIS A 64 -9.84 22.97 -3.80
CA HIS A 64 -10.41 21.65 -3.57
C HIS A 64 -11.54 21.37 -4.56
N THR A 65 -11.43 20.25 -5.25
CA THR A 65 -12.46 19.68 -6.12
C THR A 65 -12.47 18.18 -5.88
N LEU A 66 -13.60 17.53 -6.19
CA LEU A 66 -13.69 16.08 -6.03
C LEU A 66 -12.53 15.34 -6.73
N ASP A 67 -12.18 15.75 -7.94
CA ASP A 67 -11.07 15.21 -8.72
C ASP A 67 -9.72 15.32 -8.01
N PHE A 68 -9.41 16.50 -7.46
CA PHE A 68 -8.13 16.74 -6.79
C PHE A 68 -8.07 16.10 -5.41
N ASP A 69 -9.20 16.04 -4.70
CA ASP A 69 -9.31 15.35 -3.43
C ASP A 69 -9.15 13.83 -3.63
N GLU A 70 -9.72 13.27 -4.69
CA GLU A 70 -9.52 11.87 -5.09
C GLU A 70 -8.06 11.59 -5.49
N TRP A 71 -7.44 12.45 -6.31
CA TRP A 71 -6.03 12.29 -6.69
C TRP A 71 -5.11 12.33 -5.46
N MET A 72 -5.34 13.26 -4.54
CA MET A 72 -4.58 13.32 -3.28
C MET A 72 -4.82 12.06 -2.43
N GLY A 73 -6.05 11.57 -2.38
CA GLY A 73 -6.42 10.31 -1.71
C GLY A 73 -5.65 9.10 -2.27
N GLU A 74 -5.61 8.94 -3.59
CA GLU A 74 -4.88 7.84 -4.24
C GLU A 74 -3.37 7.94 -4.01
N ALA A 75 -2.81 9.14 -3.98
CA ALA A 75 -1.39 9.32 -3.69
C ALA A 75 -1.03 8.91 -2.25
N TRP A 76 -1.90 9.21 -1.28
CA TRP A 76 -1.73 8.71 0.10
C TRP A 76 -1.96 7.21 0.20
N MET A 77 -2.92 6.66 -0.54
CA MET A 77 -3.18 5.22 -0.60
C MET A 77 -1.92 4.48 -1.08
N LEU A 78 -1.28 4.94 -2.16
CA LEU A 78 -0.05 4.36 -2.67
C LEU A 78 1.05 4.35 -1.60
N GLU A 79 1.23 5.48 -0.91
CA GLU A 79 2.23 5.61 0.17
C GLU A 79 1.96 4.62 1.31
N SER A 80 0.70 4.43 1.70
CA SER A 80 0.31 3.47 2.73
C SER A 80 0.54 2.02 2.28
N LEU A 81 0.14 1.67 1.05
CA LEU A 81 0.30 0.32 0.52
C LEU A 81 1.77 -0.09 0.36
N LEU A 82 2.64 0.85 -0.04
CA LEU A 82 4.08 0.60 -0.10
C LEU A 82 4.66 0.33 1.30
N LYS A 83 4.28 1.12 2.31
CA LYS A 83 4.69 0.86 3.70
C LYS A 83 4.19 -0.48 4.21
N ASP A 84 2.96 -0.87 3.89
CA ASP A 84 2.40 -2.16 4.30
C ASP A 84 3.09 -3.33 3.59
N LYS A 85 3.43 -3.18 2.31
CA LYS A 85 4.23 -4.16 1.57
C LYS A 85 5.58 -4.39 2.23
N ASP A 86 6.28 -3.32 2.61
CA ASP A 86 7.58 -3.42 3.27
C ASP A 86 7.46 -4.10 4.63
N ARG A 87 6.49 -3.70 5.45
CA ARG A 87 6.19 -4.35 6.74
C ARG A 87 5.93 -5.85 6.61
N ILE A 88 5.18 -6.27 5.59
CA ILE A 88 4.88 -7.69 5.35
C ILE A 88 6.15 -8.45 4.94
N LYS A 89 7.01 -7.85 4.11
CA LYS A 89 8.27 -8.47 3.66
C LYS A 89 9.31 -8.64 4.76
N GLU A 90 9.25 -7.82 5.80
CA GLU A 90 10.12 -7.90 6.98
C GLU A 90 9.72 -9.00 7.96
N ILE A 91 8.59 -9.70 7.74
CA ILE A 91 8.17 -10.80 8.61
C ILE A 91 9.06 -12.02 8.41
N GLU A 92 9.84 -12.36 9.43
CA GLU A 92 10.68 -13.56 9.50
C GLU A 92 10.06 -14.65 10.39
N TYR A 93 10.37 -15.92 10.08
CA TYR A 93 9.96 -17.06 10.90
C TYR A 93 11.19 -17.78 11.45
N HIS A 94 11.35 -17.76 12.77
CA HIS A 94 12.40 -18.51 13.42
C HIS A 94 11.95 -19.95 13.72
N ARG A 95 12.89 -20.90 13.53
CA ARG A 95 12.71 -22.30 13.93
C ARG A 95 13.14 -22.41 15.39
N GLY A 96 12.18 -22.68 16.28
CA GLY A 96 12.46 -23.15 17.64
C GLY A 96 12.80 -24.63 17.68
#